data_AF-A0A1B8SDS6-F1
#
_entry.id   AF-A0A1B8SDS6-F1
#
_cell.length_a   1.000
_cell.length_b   1.000
_cell.length_c   1.000
_cell.angle_alpha   90.00
_cell.angle_beta   90.00
_cell.angle_gamma   90.00
#
_symmetry.space_group_name_H-M   'P 1'
#
loop_
_entity.id
_entity.type
_entity.pdbx_description
1 polymer ?
#
loop_
_entity_poly.entity_id
_entity_poly.type
_entity_poly.pdbx_seq_one_letter_code
_entity_poly.pdbx_strand_id
1 'polypeptide(L)'
;MVFGGLIELAAKVHNALPNLSDKELLPRMADFGRVLTCVDHITGSTGMARYRDRINSGLRESTSTSSFIQCLIDLEYDTGDKAKTAAEMLADVNERFSVVWQATTTPRDWPRSPKTVTSLLKRNAPGLRSMGRHVDNDGGRNQDGVTKWTLRAPDTD
;
A
#
# COMPACT_ATOMS: atom_id res chain seq x y z
N MET A 1 -39.38 10.87 -1.95
CA MET A 1 -39.13 9.53 -2.54
C MET A 1 -37.65 9.21 -2.41
N VAL A 2 -37.26 8.42 -1.41
CA VAL A 2 -35.84 8.07 -1.18
C VAL A 2 -35.36 7.01 -2.17
N PHE A 3 -36.27 6.12 -2.61
CA PHE A 3 -35.94 5.00 -3.49
C PHE A 3 -35.59 5.42 -4.92
N GLY A 4 -36.32 6.39 -5.48
CA GLY A 4 -36.05 6.92 -6.82
C GLY A 4 -34.67 7.59 -6.93
N GLY A 5 -34.30 8.39 -5.92
CA GLY A 5 -32.98 9.03 -5.88
C GLY A 5 -31.82 8.04 -5.75
N LEU A 6 -32.03 6.92 -5.05
CA LEU A 6 -31.01 5.87 -4.94
C LEU A 6 -30.77 5.16 -6.28
N ILE A 7 -31.85 4.82 -7.00
CA ILE A 7 -31.75 4.17 -8.32
C ILE A 7 -31.14 5.12 -9.35
N GLU A 8 -31.50 6.40 -9.29
CA GLU A 8 -30.93 7.42 -10.17
C GLU A 8 -29.42 7.59 -9.93
N LEU A 9 -28.99 7.64 -8.68
CA LEU A 9 -27.56 7.67 -8.33
C LEU A 9 -26.84 6.41 -8.82
N ALA A 10 -27.42 5.23 -8.61
CA ALA A 10 -26.85 3.98 -9.08
C ALA A 10 -26.70 3.95 -10.61
N ALA A 11 -27.70 4.42 -11.36
CA ALA A 11 -27.65 4.51 -12.81
C ALA A 11 -26.58 5.50 -13.29
N LYS A 12 -26.40 6.64 -12.61
CA LYS A 12 -25.33 7.61 -12.92
C LYS A 12 -23.95 7.03 -12.67
N VAL A 13 -23.74 6.35 -11.55
CA VAL A 13 -22.49 5.66 -11.23
C VAL A 13 -22.18 4.57 -12.26
N HIS A 14 -23.17 3.77 -12.64
CA HIS A 14 -23.02 2.71 -13.64
C HIS A 14 -22.59 3.24 -15.01
N ASN A 15 -23.14 4.39 -15.44
CA ASN A 15 -22.73 5.03 -16.69
C ASN A 15 -21.35 5.71 -16.62
N ALA A 16 -20.92 6.16 -15.44
CA ALA A 16 -19.62 6.82 -15.26
C ALA A 16 -18.45 5.84 -15.15
N LEU A 17 -18.67 4.65 -14.59
CA LEU A 17 -17.66 3.61 -14.34
C LEU A 17 -16.79 3.23 -15.55
N PRO A 18 -17.35 3.02 -16.76
CA PRO A 18 -16.55 2.69 -17.95
C PRO A 18 -15.63 3.81 -18.44
N ASN A 19 -15.94 5.06 -18.10
CA ASN A 19 -15.21 6.24 -18.53
C ASN A 19 -14.16 6.71 -17.50
N LEU A 20 -14.11 6.08 -16.33
CA LEU A 20 -13.06 6.34 -15.37
C LEU A 20 -11.74 5.80 -15.93
N SER A 21 -10.82 6.71 -16.24
CA SER A 21 -9.45 6.33 -16.61
C SER A 21 -8.80 5.65 -15.40
N ASP A 22 -8.21 4.47 -15.59
CA ASP A 22 -7.46 3.71 -14.57
C ASP A 22 -6.16 4.41 -14.10
N LYS A 23 -6.08 5.74 -14.23
CA LYS A 23 -4.90 6.54 -13.89
C LYS A 23 -4.72 6.78 -12.39
N GLU A 24 -5.72 6.50 -11.57
CA GLU A 24 -5.60 6.57 -10.12
C GLU A 24 -5.33 5.17 -9.56
N LEU A 25 -4.20 4.97 -8.88
CA LEU A 25 -3.85 3.68 -8.28
C LEU A 25 -4.85 3.30 -7.19
N LEU A 26 -5.75 2.39 -7.53
CA LEU A 26 -6.87 2.06 -6.68
C LEU A 26 -6.41 1.27 -5.44
N PRO A 27 -7.01 1.53 -4.25
CA PRO A 27 -6.72 0.78 -3.03
C PRO A 27 -7.09 -0.71 -3.19
N ARG A 28 -6.67 -1.55 -2.24
CA ARG A 28 -6.84 -3.02 -2.18
C ARG A 28 -8.28 -3.55 -2.45
N MET A 29 -9.29 -2.69 -2.44
CA MET A 29 -10.63 -2.92 -3.00
C MET A 29 -10.88 -2.00 -4.20
N ALA A 30 -10.26 -2.33 -5.33
CA ALA A 30 -10.20 -1.42 -6.47
C ALA A 30 -11.60 -1.02 -6.99
N ASP A 31 -12.54 -1.96 -7.04
CA ASP A 31 -13.91 -1.70 -7.48
C ASP A 31 -14.69 -0.79 -6.52
N PHE A 32 -14.45 -0.92 -5.20
CA PHE A 32 -15.06 -0.03 -4.22
C PHE A 32 -14.52 1.40 -4.35
N GLY A 33 -13.21 1.54 -4.57
CA GLY A 33 -12.59 2.83 -4.86
C GLY A 33 -13.20 3.50 -6.09
N ARG A 34 -13.37 2.75 -7.19
CA ARG A 34 -13.97 3.27 -8.44
C ARG A 34 -15.41 3.74 -8.24
N VAL A 35 -16.24 2.93 -7.58
CA VAL A 35 -17.63 3.28 -7.28
C VAL A 35 -17.70 4.52 -6.40
N LEU A 36 -16.86 4.60 -5.37
CA LEU A 36 -16.87 5.72 -4.43
C LEU A 36 -16.34 7.00 -5.08
N THR A 37 -15.34 6.92 -5.96
CA THR A 37 -14.88 8.04 -6.79
C THR A 37 -16.00 8.54 -7.73
N CYS A 38 -16.75 7.64 -8.39
CA CYS A 38 -17.94 8.04 -9.16
C CYS A 38 -18.96 8.78 -8.30
N VAL A 39 -19.26 8.26 -7.11
CA VAL A 39 -20.22 8.87 -6.19
C VAL A 39 -19.77 10.27 -5.76
N ASP A 40 -18.48 10.43 -5.44
CA ASP A 40 -17.90 11.73 -5.09
C ASP A 40 -18.00 12.73 -6.26
N HIS A 41 -17.70 12.31 -7.50
CA HIS A 41 -17.86 13.16 -8.67
C HIS A 41 -19.32 13.57 -8.94
N ILE A 42 -20.28 12.65 -8.74
CA ILE A 42 -21.71 12.90 -9.03
C ILE A 42 -22.35 13.77 -7.95
N THR A 43 -21.94 13.61 -6.69
CA THR A 43 -22.59 14.26 -5.55
C THR A 43 -21.80 15.43 -4.97
N GLY A 44 -20.54 15.61 -5.40
CA GLY A 44 -19.61 16.58 -4.82
C GLY A 44 -19.12 16.19 -3.42
N SER A 45 -19.30 14.93 -3.01
CA SER A 45 -18.86 14.45 -1.70
C SER A 45 -17.36 14.14 -1.65
N THR A 46 -16.86 13.95 -0.43
CA THR A 46 -15.48 13.57 -0.13
C THR A 46 -15.41 12.19 0.53
N GLY A 47 -16.25 11.26 0.07
CA GLY A 47 -16.36 9.89 0.54
C GLY A 47 -15.03 9.13 0.46
N MET A 48 -14.29 9.28 -0.64
CA MET A 48 -12.98 8.69 -0.84
C MET A 48 -11.96 9.17 0.21
N ALA A 49 -11.90 10.48 0.47
CA ALA A 49 -11.02 11.03 1.50
C ALA A 49 -11.33 10.43 2.89
N ARG A 50 -12.62 10.37 3.25
CA ARG A 50 -13.06 9.76 4.52
C ARG A 50 -12.81 8.26 4.59
N TYR A 51 -12.99 7.54 3.47
CA TYR A 51 -12.69 6.12 3.39
C TYR A 51 -11.19 5.86 3.55
N ARG A 52 -10.34 6.68 2.93
CA ARG A 52 -8.88 6.63 3.11
C ARG A 52 -8.49 6.89 4.56
N ASP A 53 -9.06 7.91 5.21
CA ASP A 53 -8.81 8.19 6.63
C ASP A 53 -9.24 7.01 7.51
N ARG A 54 -10.35 6.34 7.16
CA ARG A 54 -10.84 5.16 7.87
C ARG A 54 -9.96 3.93 7.66
N ILE A 55 -9.45 3.69 6.46
CA ILE A 55 -8.46 2.63 6.19
C ILE A 55 -7.18 2.92 6.99
N ASN A 56 -6.68 4.16 6.92
CA ASN A 56 -5.48 4.59 7.63
C ASN A 56 -5.61 4.58 9.16
N SER A 57 -6.82 4.73 9.69
CA SER A 57 -7.10 4.58 11.13
C SER A 57 -7.37 3.14 11.53
N GLY A 58 -8.09 2.36 10.70
CA GLY A 58 -8.34 0.94 10.92
C GLY A 58 -7.08 0.08 10.86
N LEU A 59 -6.13 0.42 9.97
CA LEU A 59 -4.77 -0.15 9.93
C LEU A 59 -4.00 0.07 11.25
N ARG A 60 -4.33 1.13 12.02
CA ARG A 60 -3.72 1.38 13.34
C ARG A 60 -4.33 0.53 14.44
N GLU A 61 -5.59 0.16 14.28
CA GLU A 61 -6.39 -0.57 15.28
C GLU A 61 -6.30 -2.10 15.07
N SER A 62 -6.08 -2.55 13.82
CA SER A 62 -6.02 -3.97 13.45
C SER A 62 -4.58 -4.46 13.28
N THR A 63 -4.01 -4.95 14.38
CA THR A 63 -3.28 -6.23 14.46
C THR A 63 -1.87 -6.33 13.83
N SER A 64 -0.87 -6.30 14.73
CA SER A 64 0.46 -6.95 14.67
C SER A 64 1.50 -6.59 13.61
N THR A 65 1.11 -6.01 12.46
CA THR A 65 2.03 -5.71 11.34
C THR A 65 2.19 -4.19 11.17
N SER A 66 3.43 -3.70 11.02
CA SER A 66 3.68 -2.26 10.84
C SER A 66 3.14 -1.74 9.50
N SER A 67 2.68 -0.48 9.46
CA SER A 67 2.18 0.17 8.23
C SER A 67 3.17 0.08 7.06
N PHE A 68 4.47 0.15 7.35
CA PHE A 68 5.52 0.01 6.34
C PHE A 68 5.59 -1.40 5.75
N ILE A 69 5.44 -2.43 6.58
CA ILE A 69 5.43 -3.82 6.12
C ILE A 69 4.17 -4.09 5.29
N GLN A 70 3.04 -3.53 5.69
CA GLN A 70 1.80 -3.62 4.91
C GLN A 70 1.98 -2.95 3.54
N CYS A 71 2.59 -1.76 3.49
CA CYS A 71 2.89 -1.08 2.24
C CYS A 71 3.82 -1.90 1.34
N LEU A 72 4.86 -2.56 1.89
CA LEU A 72 5.72 -3.48 1.13
C LEU A 72 4.98 -4.68 0.55
N ILE A 73 3.90 -5.13 1.19
CA ILE A 73 3.05 -6.21 0.69
C ILE A 73 2.14 -5.67 -0.42
N ASP A 74 1.48 -4.54 -0.20
CA ASP A 74 0.57 -3.92 -1.18
C ASP A 74 1.29 -3.46 -2.45
N LEU A 75 2.57 -3.07 -2.33
CA LEU A 75 3.45 -2.71 -3.45
C LEU A 75 3.96 -3.91 -4.25
N GLU A 76 3.73 -5.14 -3.77
CA GLU A 76 4.44 -6.34 -4.23
C GLU A 76 5.95 -6.08 -4.33
N TYR A 77 6.50 -5.40 -3.32
CA TYR A 77 7.82 -4.80 -3.42
C TYR A 77 8.90 -5.89 -3.65
N ASP A 78 9.59 -5.78 -4.78
CA ASP A 78 10.68 -6.66 -5.15
C ASP A 78 11.98 -5.85 -5.28
N THR A 79 13.06 -6.38 -4.71
CA THR A 79 14.38 -5.75 -4.86
C THR A 79 15.00 -5.99 -6.24
N GLY A 80 14.45 -6.90 -7.04
CA GLY A 80 15.00 -7.34 -8.32
C GLY A 80 16.33 -8.06 -8.13
N ASP A 81 17.13 -8.23 -9.19
CA ASP A 81 18.38 -9.02 -9.12
C ASP A 81 19.43 -8.48 -8.15
N LYS A 82 19.27 -7.24 -7.67
CA LYS A 82 20.20 -6.59 -6.74
C LYS A 82 19.57 -6.39 -5.38
N ALA A 83 20.21 -6.94 -4.34
CA ALA A 83 19.84 -6.66 -2.96
C ALA A 83 19.99 -5.15 -2.67
N LYS A 84 19.05 -4.58 -1.91
CA LYS A 84 19.00 -3.15 -1.59
C LYS A 84 19.25 -2.91 -0.11
N THR A 85 19.93 -1.82 0.21
CA THR A 85 20.07 -1.36 1.59
C THR A 85 18.72 -0.90 2.14
N ALA A 86 18.59 -0.90 3.47
CA ALA A 86 17.39 -0.38 4.12
C ALA A 86 17.13 1.12 3.83
N ALA A 87 18.15 1.87 3.43
CA ALA A 87 18.02 3.27 3.03
C ALA A 87 17.42 3.40 1.62
N GLU A 88 17.93 2.61 0.67
CA GLU A 88 17.38 2.55 -0.69
C GLU A 88 15.93 2.05 -0.66
N MET A 89 15.63 1.00 0.11
CA MET A 89 14.26 0.51 0.28
C MET A 89 13.33 1.58 0.84
N LEU A 90 13.77 2.35 1.84
CA LEU A 90 12.96 3.42 2.41
C LEU A 90 12.69 4.53 1.40
N ALA A 91 13.70 4.93 0.62
CA ALA A 91 13.56 5.94 -0.42
C ALA A 91 12.57 5.49 -1.51
N ASP A 92 12.77 4.28 -2.05
CA ASP A 92 11.90 3.70 -3.08
C ASP A 92 10.44 3.61 -2.61
N VAL A 93 10.23 3.12 -1.38
CA VAL A 93 8.89 2.97 -0.83
C VAL A 93 8.26 4.34 -0.58
N ASN A 94 9.01 5.34 -0.11
CA ASN A 94 8.48 6.69 0.08
C ASN A 94 8.06 7.34 -1.25
N GLU A 95 8.80 7.12 -2.33
CA GLU A 95 8.45 7.61 -3.66
C GLU A 95 7.16 6.95 -4.18
N ARG A 96 7.00 5.65 -3.93
CA ARG A 96 5.86 4.85 -4.41
C ARG A 96 4.68 4.82 -3.42
N PHE A 97 4.86 5.30 -2.20
CA PHE A 97 3.84 5.28 -1.13
C PHE A 97 2.65 6.15 -1.49
N SER A 98 2.89 7.39 -1.94
CA SER A 98 1.83 8.33 -2.32
C SER A 98 0.98 7.77 -3.47
N VAL A 99 1.60 6.98 -4.32
CA VAL A 99 1.03 6.29 -5.46
C VAL A 99 0.13 5.14 -4.98
N VAL A 100 0.61 4.20 -4.15
CA VAL A 100 -0.21 3.04 -3.72
C VAL A 100 -1.26 3.38 -2.68
N TRP A 101 -0.93 4.26 -1.73
CA TRP A 101 -1.82 4.58 -0.62
C TRP A 101 -2.60 5.88 -0.83
N GLN A 102 -2.39 6.56 -1.97
CA GLN A 102 -3.07 7.81 -2.34
C GLN A 102 -3.09 8.84 -1.20
N ALA A 103 -1.99 8.89 -0.45
CA ALA A 103 -1.83 9.65 0.77
C ALA A 103 -0.59 10.56 0.68
N THR A 104 -0.76 11.82 1.06
CA THR A 104 0.32 12.81 1.09
C THR A 104 1.18 12.72 2.36
N THR A 105 0.68 12.04 3.38
CA THR A 105 1.31 11.97 4.70
C THR A 105 1.47 10.52 5.12
N THR A 106 2.70 10.14 5.50
CA THR A 106 3.00 8.80 6.00
C THR A 106 2.33 8.54 7.36
N PRO A 107 1.93 7.29 7.67
CA PRO A 107 1.43 6.90 8.98
C PRO A 107 2.37 7.26 10.15
N ARG A 108 1.84 7.32 11.37
CA ARG A 108 2.63 7.72 12.55
C ARG A 108 3.76 6.73 12.88
N ASP A 109 3.52 5.45 12.65
CA ASP A 109 4.48 4.36 12.89
C ASP A 109 5.45 4.15 11.71
N TRP A 110 5.39 5.01 10.69
CA TRP A 110 6.25 4.92 9.53
C TRP A 110 7.73 5.10 9.91
N PRO A 111 8.63 4.27 9.36
CA PRO A 111 10.05 4.35 9.69
C PRO A 111 10.64 5.69 9.23
N ARG A 112 11.26 6.41 10.18
CA ARG A 112 11.99 7.65 9.91
C ARG A 112 13.48 7.43 9.62
N SER A 113 13.95 6.19 9.75
CA SER A 113 15.37 5.86 9.56
C SER A 113 15.56 4.46 8.94
N PRO A 114 16.65 4.24 8.19
CA PRO A 114 17.01 2.92 7.66
C PRO A 114 17.18 1.85 8.76
N LYS A 115 17.61 2.25 9.96
CA LYS A 115 17.74 1.34 11.11
C LYS A 115 16.38 0.80 11.55
N THR A 116 15.35 1.64 11.53
CA THR A 116 13.97 1.23 11.84
C THR A 116 13.46 0.24 10.80
N VAL A 117 13.70 0.48 9.51
CA VAL A 117 13.35 -0.45 8.43
C VAL A 117 13.98 -1.83 8.66
N THR A 118 15.27 -1.88 8.97
CA THR A 118 15.98 -3.13 9.29
C THR A 118 15.30 -3.88 10.46
N SER A 119 14.94 -3.17 11.53
CA SER A 119 14.25 -3.76 12.69
C SER A 119 12.87 -4.30 12.33
N LEU A 120 12.11 -3.55 11.53
CA LEU A 120 10.80 -3.97 11.04
C LEU A 120 10.89 -5.22 10.16
N LEU A 121 11.84 -5.26 9.22
CA LEU A 121 12.06 -6.41 8.35
C LEU A 121 12.44 -7.64 9.16
N LYS A 122 13.38 -7.53 10.11
CA LYS A 122 13.76 -8.66 10.99
C LYS A 122 12.58 -9.21 11.78
N ARG A 123 11.78 -8.33 12.39
CA ARG A 123 10.63 -8.72 13.21
C ARG A 123 9.54 -9.41 12.41
N ASN A 124 9.29 -8.95 11.18
CA ASN A 124 8.20 -9.45 10.34
C ASN A 124 8.65 -10.49 9.31
N ALA A 125 9.95 -10.77 9.18
CA ALA A 125 10.49 -11.74 8.23
C ALA A 125 9.85 -13.14 8.36
N PRO A 126 9.62 -13.71 9.57
CA PRO A 126 8.94 -15.01 9.68
C PRO A 126 7.53 -14.99 9.09
N GLY A 127 6.76 -13.93 9.37
CA GLY A 127 5.41 -13.75 8.82
C GLY A 127 5.42 -13.58 7.30
N LEU A 128 6.34 -12.77 6.77
CA LEU A 128 6.50 -12.58 5.32
C LEU A 128 6.84 -13.90 4.61
N ARG A 129 7.70 -14.73 5.20
CA ARG A 129 8.02 -16.07 4.67
C ARG A 129 6.85 -17.02 4.70
N SER A 130 6.02 -16.98 5.76
CA SER A 130 4.79 -17.79 5.82
C SER A 130 3.76 -17.40 4.76
N MET A 131 3.82 -16.16 4.26
CA MET A 131 3.02 -15.69 3.12
C MET A 131 3.66 -16.01 1.76
N GLY A 132 4.68 -16.87 1.73
CA GLY A 132 5.37 -17.27 0.50
C GLY A 132 6.39 -16.26 -0.03
N ARG A 133 6.65 -15.16 0.69
CA ARG A 133 7.62 -14.15 0.24
C ARG A 133 9.05 -14.56 0.60
N HIS A 134 9.97 -14.36 -0.32
CA HIS A 134 11.40 -14.47 -0.01
C HIS A 134 11.86 -13.21 0.72
N VAL A 135 12.45 -13.36 1.90
CA VAL A 135 13.05 -12.27 2.68
C VAL A 135 14.38 -12.75 3.25
N ASP A 136 15.47 -12.16 2.76
CA ASP A 136 16.82 -12.47 3.21
C ASP A 136 17.68 -11.20 3.38
N ASN A 137 18.79 -11.32 4.11
CA ASN A 137 19.81 -10.28 4.19
C ASN A 137 21.21 -10.88 4.27
N ASP A 138 22.20 -10.16 3.73
CA ASP A 138 23.60 -10.61 3.72
C ASP A 138 24.34 -10.39 5.06
N GLY A 139 23.68 -9.83 6.07
CA GLY A 139 24.29 -9.49 7.35
C GLY A 139 25.45 -8.49 7.26
N GLY A 140 25.59 -7.74 6.16
CA GLY A 140 26.73 -6.86 5.89
C GLY A 140 27.98 -7.61 5.40
N ARG A 141 27.87 -8.89 5.04
CA ARG A 141 28.97 -9.68 4.45
C ARG A 141 29.11 -9.41 2.95
N ASN A 142 29.28 -8.14 2.61
CA ASN A 142 29.53 -7.67 1.25
C ASN A 142 30.73 -6.72 1.22
N GLN A 143 31.18 -6.33 0.02
CA GLN A 143 32.33 -5.44 -0.16
C GLN A 143 32.14 -4.07 0.52
N ASP A 144 30.89 -3.62 0.67
CA ASP A 144 30.54 -2.32 1.26
C ASP A 144 30.42 -2.36 2.79
N GLY A 145 30.38 -3.55 3.40
CA GLY A 145 30.16 -3.74 4.84
C GLY A 145 28.76 -3.33 5.35
N VAL A 146 27.79 -3.09 4.46
CA VAL A 146 26.44 -2.61 4.80
C VAL A 146 25.41 -3.70 4.57
N THR A 147 24.48 -3.93 5.50
CA THR A 147 23.43 -4.94 5.31
C THR A 147 22.54 -4.63 4.11
N LYS A 148 22.52 -5.53 3.13
CA LYS A 148 21.60 -5.51 1.99
C LYS A 148 20.52 -6.57 2.18
N TRP A 149 19.31 -6.21 1.79
CA TRP A 149 18.10 -7.01 1.91
C TRP A 149 17.64 -7.46 0.53
N THR A 150 17.21 -8.70 0.45
CA THR A 150 16.59 -9.30 -0.74
C THR A 150 15.14 -9.59 -0.40
N LEU A 151 14.21 -8.94 -1.11
CA LEU A 151 12.78 -9.22 -1.02
C LEU A 151 12.29 -9.64 -2.39
N ARG A 152 11.56 -10.75 -2.46
CA ARG A 152 10.83 -11.17 -3.66
C ARG A 152 9.33 -11.22 -3.38
N ALA A 153 8.54 -10.95 -4.42
CA ALA A 153 7.14 -11.33 -4.43
C ALA A 153 7.00 -12.87 -4.31
N PRO A 154 5.87 -13.40 -3.82
CA PRO A 154 5.65 -14.84 -3.84
C PRO A 154 5.59 -15.32 -5.30
N ASP A 155 6.28 -16.41 -5.61
CA ASP A 155 6.15 -17.07 -6.91
C ASP A 155 4.68 -17.46 -7.08
N THR A 156 3.99 -16.78 -8.00
CA THR A 156 2.61 -17.09 -8.35
C THR A 156 2.68 -18.13 -9.45
N ASP A 157 2.60 -19.40 -9.07
CA ASP A 157 2.35 -20.53 -9.98
C ASP A 157 0.85 -20.58 -10.35
#